data_AF-A0A8T3BQ56-F1
#
_entry.id   AF-A0A8T3BQ56-F1
#
_cell.length_a   1.000
_cell.length_b   1.000
_cell.length_c   1.000
_cell.angle_alpha   90.00
_cell.angle_beta   90.00
_cell.angle_gamma   90.00
#
_symmetry.space_group_name_H-M   'P 1'
#
loop_
_entity.id
_entity.type
_entity.pdbx_description
1 polymer ?
#
loop_
_entity_poly.entity_id
_entity_poly.type
_entity_poly.pdbx_seq_one_letter_code
_entity_poly.pdbx_strand_id
1 'polypeptide(L)' 'MEKVHVFKGILDNYVFVDVLSTSVILQIIRVQFLGDFANTTPLTFSQWFFTVFIGFLSMPIAAAIKKIPVGSK' A
#
# COMPACT_ATOMS: atom_id res chain seq x y z
N MET A 1 9.07 14.99 -19.46
CA MET A 1 8.60 14.76 -18.08
C MET A 1 7.84 13.46 -18.06
N GLU A 2 8.37 12.42 -17.41
CA GLU A 2 7.69 11.13 -17.29
C GLU A 2 6.41 11.34 -16.46
N LYS A 3 5.24 11.06 -17.04
CA LYS A 3 3.98 11.24 -16.34
C LYS A 3 3.80 10.09 -15.35
N VAL A 4 3.90 10.37 -14.05
CA VAL A 4 3.67 9.41 -12.97
C VAL A 4 2.17 9.12 -12.88
N HIS A 5 1.65 8.28 -13.77
CA HIS A 5 0.25 7.83 -13.76
C HIS A 5 0.12 6.49 -13.01
N VAL A 6 0.53 6.45 -11.74
CA VAL A 6 0.50 5.21 -10.92
C VAL A 6 -0.92 4.65 -10.71
N PHE A 7 -1.95 5.48 -10.87
CA PHE A 7 -3.35 5.07 -10.72
C PHE A 7 -4.04 4.73 -12.05
N LYS A 8 -3.44 5.05 -13.20
CA LYS A 8 -4.12 4.85 -14.49
C LYS A 8 -4.04 3.38 -14.89
N GLY A 9 -5.20 2.76 -15.12
CA GLY A 9 -5.30 1.36 -15.57
C GLY A 9 -5.17 0.31 -14.47
N ILE A 10 -4.97 0.72 -13.21
CA ILE A 10 -4.82 -0.22 -12.10
C ILE A 10 -6.13 -0.97 -11.78
N LEU A 11 -7.27 -0.29 -11.97
CA LEU A 11 -8.61 -0.85 -11.75
C LEU A 11 -9.13 -1.62 -12.97
N ASP A 12 -8.51 -1.45 -14.14
CA ASP A 12 -8.90 -2.15 -15.37
C ASP A 12 -8.38 -3.60 -15.38
N ASN A 13 -7.40 -3.92 -14.53
CA ASN A 13 -6.90 -5.28 -14.37
C ASN A 13 -7.64 -5.99 -13.22
N TYR A 14 -8.65 -6.79 -13.59
CA TYR A 14 -9.46 -7.54 -12.64
C TYR A 14 -8.63 -8.45 -11.71
N VAL A 15 -7.61 -9.14 -12.24
CA VAL A 15 -6.74 -10.01 -11.45
C VAL A 15 -5.95 -9.21 -10.42
N PHE A 16 -5.46 -8.03 -10.82
CA PHE A 16 -4.74 -7.15 -9.90
C PHE A 16 -5.64 -6.66 -8.76
N VAL A 17 -6.86 -6.23 -9.07
CA VAL A 17 -7.84 -5.77 -8.08
C VAL A 17 -8.25 -6.90 -7.14
N ASP A 18 -8.47 -8.10 -7.67
CA ASP A 18 -8.86 -9.28 -6.89
C ASP A 18 -7.78 -9.69 -5.88
N VAL A 19 -6.52 -9.81 -6.34
CA VAL A 19 -5.39 -10.16 -5.46
C VAL A 19 -5.16 -9.07 -4.40
N LEU A 20 -5.24 -7.80 -4.78
CA LEU A 20 -5.02 -6.69 -3.86
C LEU A 20 -6.13 -6.60 -2.81
N SER A 21 -7.39 -6.72 -3.22
CA SER A 21 -8.54 -6.71 -2.31
C SER A 21 -8.51 -7.89 -1.33
N THR A 22 -8.25 -9.10 -1.83
CA THR A 22 -8.07 -10.30 -1.00
C THR A 22 -6.94 -10.12 0.01
N SER A 23 -5.81 -9.54 -0.42
CA SER A 23 -4.66 -9.27 0.45
C SER A 23 -4.99 -8.29 1.58
N VAL A 24 -5.77 -7.24 1.31
CA VAL A 24 -6.21 -6.26 2.32
C VAL A 24 -7.17 -6.91 3.31
N ILE A 25 -8.13 -7.70 2.83
CA ILE A 25 -9.08 -8.43 3.69
C ILE A 25 -8.32 -9.37 4.64
N LEU A 26 -7.39 -10.16 4.12
CA LEU A 26 -6.58 -11.06 4.93
C LEU A 26 -5.68 -10.31 5.92
N GLN A 27 -5.20 -9.11 5.58
CA GLN A 27 -4.46 -8.27 6.53
C GLN A 27 -5.33 -7.84 7.71
N ILE A 28 -6.55 -7.37 7.44
CA ILE A 28 -7.51 -7.00 8.49
C ILE A 28 -7.85 -8.20 9.37
N ILE A 29 -8.13 -9.35 8.75
CA ILE A 29 -8.45 -10.58 9.48
C ILE A 29 -7.29 -10.97 10.40
N ARG A 30 -6.06 -10.97 9.87
CA ARG A 30 -4.86 -11.32 10.63
C ARG A 30 -4.65 -10.40 11.83
N VAL A 31 -4.65 -9.09 11.59
CA VAL A 31 -4.36 -8.08 12.62
C VAL A 31 -5.44 -8.06 13.71
N GLN A 32 -6.70 -8.22 13.33
CA GLN A 32 -7.82 -7.99 14.25
C GLN A 32 -8.28 -9.26 15.00
N PHE A 33 -8.13 -10.45 14.39
CA PHE A 33 -8.74 -11.68 14.92
C PHE A 33 -7.76 -12.80 15.21
N LEU A 34 -6.58 -12.83 14.58
CA LEU A 34 -5.64 -13.94 14.77
C LEU A 34 -4.82 -13.84 16.05
N GLY A 35 -4.71 -12.65 16.65
CA GLY A 35 -4.25 -12.49 18.04
C GLY A 35 -3.00 -13.31 18.38
N ASP A 36 -3.13 -14.17 19.40
CA ASP A 36 -2.08 -15.06 19.90
C ASP A 36 -1.60 -16.10 18.88
N PHE A 37 -2.44 -16.52 17.92
CA PHE A 37 -2.02 -17.45 16.86
C PHE A 37 -0.99 -16.83 15.92
N ALA A 38 -1.12 -15.53 15.64
CA ALA A 38 -0.19 -14.78 14.79
C ALA A 38 0.79 -13.90 15.60
N ASN A 39 0.75 -13.95 16.93
CA ASN A 39 1.46 -13.01 17.82
C ASN A 39 1.21 -11.54 17.45
N THR A 40 -0.03 -11.20 17.09
CA THR A 40 -0.44 -9.84 16.71
C THR A 40 -1.35 -9.22 17.75
N THR A 41 -1.20 -7.92 18.02
CA THR A 41 -2.15 -7.16 18.83
C THR A 41 -3.14 -6.40 17.93
N PRO A 42 -4.43 -6.36 18.28
CA PRO A 42 -5.43 -5.64 17.51
C PRO A 42 -5.11 -4.14 17.49
N LEU A 43 -5.06 -3.56 16.29
CA LEU A 43 -4.84 -2.13 16.11
C LEU A 43 -6.12 -1.33 16.43
N THR A 44 -5.95 -0.19 17.08
CA THR A 44 -7.00 0.81 17.24
C THR A 44 -7.26 1.53 15.90
N PHE A 45 -8.44 2.14 15.75
CA PHE A 45 -8.81 2.87 14.53
C PHE A 45 -7.82 4.00 14.17
N SER A 46 -7.27 4.68 15.18
CA SER A 46 -6.24 5.72 15.00
C SER A 46 -4.92 5.14 14.46
N GLN A 47 -4.50 3.97 14.95
CA GLN A 47 -3.30 3.28 14.47
C GLN A 47 -3.48 2.75 13.03
N TRP A 48 -4.68 2.25 12.70
CA TRP A 48 -5.04 1.90 11.33
C TRP A 48 -4.88 3.10 10.40
N PHE A 49 -5.45 4.25 10.75
CA PHE A 49 -5.29 5.46 9.96
C PHE A 49 -3.81 5.88 9.82
N PHE A 50 -3.05 5.84 10.91
CA PHE A 50 -1.64 6.21 10.92
C PHE A 50 -0.78 5.33 10.01
N THR A 51 -0.99 4.01 10.03
CA THR A 51 -0.26 3.07 9.16
C THR A 51 -0.60 3.27 7.69
N VAL A 52 -1.88 3.47 7.35
CA VAL A 52 -2.32 3.81 5.99
C VAL A 52 -1.74 5.15 5.54
N PHE A 53 -1.70 6.14 6.42
CA PHE A 53 -1.12 7.45 6.13
C PHE A 53 0.39 7.36 5.82
N ILE A 54 1.15 6.61 6.62
CA ILE A 54 2.57 6.34 6.34
C ILE A 54 2.73 5.61 5.00
N GLY A 55 1.90 4.60 4.74
CA GLY A 55 1.89 3.89 3.46
C GLY A 55 1.61 4.83 2.29
N PHE A 56 0.68 5.77 2.45
CA PHE A 56 0.38 6.78 1.45
C PHE A 56 1.55 7.73 1.19
N LEU A 57 2.27 8.17 2.25
CA LEU A 57 3.47 9.01 2.12
C LEU A 57 4.60 8.34 1.33
N SER A 58 4.62 7.02 1.25
CA SER A 58 5.61 6.31 0.41
C SER A 58 5.45 6.62 -1.09
N MET A 59 4.25 6.94 -1.56
CA MET A 59 4.01 7.27 -2.98
C MET A 59 4.63 8.61 -3.41
N PRO A 60 4.44 9.74 -2.68
CA PRO A 60 5.17 10.98 -2.94
C PRO A 60 6.68 10.81 -2.89
N ILE A 61 7.20 10.02 -1.95
CA ILE A 61 8.64 9.74 -1.82
C ILE A 61 9.13 9.01 -3.07
N ALA A 62 8.43 7.96 -3.53
CA ALA A 62 8.78 7.25 -4.76
C ALA A 62 8.74 8.17 -6.00
N ALA A 63 7.74 9.05 -6.10
CA ALA A 63 7.65 10.03 -7.18
C ALA A 63 8.80 11.05 -7.14
N ALA A 64 9.25 11.47 -5.95
CA ALA A 64 10.40 12.35 -5.80
C ALA A 64 11.71 11.66 -6.22
N ILE A 65 11.91 10.39 -5.81
CA ILE A 65 13.07 9.59 -6.23
C ILE A 65 13.10 9.44 -7.75
N LYS A 66 11.96 9.18 -8.39
CA LYS A 66 11.87 9.01 -9.85
C LYS A 66 12.20 10.29 -10.64
N LYS A 67 12.14 11.47 -10.00
CA LYS A 67 12.55 12.75 -10.60
C LYS A 67 14.06 12.99 -10.52
N ILE A 68 14.81 12.19 -9.78
CA ILE A 68 16.27 12.28 -9.76
C ILE A 68 16.77 11.77 -11.10
N PRO A 69 17.43 12.61 -11.92
CA PRO A 69 17.99 12.16 -13.18
C PRO A 69 19.10 11.16 -12.86
N VAL A 70 18.86 9.90 -13.16
CA VAL A 70 19.94 8.93 -13.29
C VAL A 70 20.78 9.42 -14.46
N GLY A 71 21.95 9.98 -14.16
CA GLY A 71 22.93 10.36 -15.17
C GLY A 71 23.31 9.11 -15.95
N SER A 72 22.65 8.91 -17.08
CA SER A 72 23.07 7.99 -18.13
C SER A 72 23.39 8.85 -19.34
N LYS A 73 24.61 8.66 -19.85
CA LYS A 73 25.01 9.11 -21.18
C LYS A 73 24.06 8.58 -22.24
#